data_AF-A0A4Q3YSV7-F1
#
_entry.id   AF-A0A4Q3YSV7-F1
#
_cell.length_a   1.000
_cell.length_b   1.000
_cell.length_c   1.000
_cell.angle_alpha   90.00
_cell.angle_beta   90.00
_cell.angle_gamma   90.00
#
_symmetry.space_group_name_H-M   'P 1'
#
loop_
_entity.id
_entity.type
_entity.pdbx_description
1 polymer ?
#
loop_
_entity_poly.entity_id
_entity_poly.type
_entity_poly.pdbx_seq_one_letter_code
_entity_poly.pdbx_strand_id
1 'polypeptide(L)'
;MSRPIFIRTLALLIAALASVGGAWLYYRYIGSDTPVWLDSARAALFLVTSFWLVWGGTTGVLGAVSPSRTSPTGPVAAPKGLTAILVPIYNEDPASTFSRIAAMNRSLIAEGIAERFHFAILSDSTSLEVAAQEALWFEQLIREPMAEGRVFYRRRERNIGKKAGNIEDFISRSGAAYDYALILDADSLMEGATIGRMALRMDADEELGLLQTVPEVIRAQTIFGRLMSFSSAYLSPYFARGQSLMQRREGPYWGH
;
A
#
# COMPACT_ATOMS: atom_id res chain seq x y z
N MET A 1 -29.07 -8.66 6.45
CA MET A 1 -27.60 -8.80 6.34
C MET A 1 -27.03 -7.50 5.79
N SER A 2 -25.97 -6.96 6.39
CA SER A 2 -25.25 -5.84 5.77
C SER A 2 -24.67 -6.29 4.42
N ARG A 3 -24.58 -5.37 3.45
CA ARG A 3 -24.05 -5.66 2.11
C ARG A 3 -22.68 -6.38 2.13
N PRO A 4 -21.75 -6.06 3.05
CA PRO A 4 -20.48 -6.79 3.18
C PRO A 4 -20.66 -8.24 3.60
N ILE A 5 -21.51 -8.53 4.59
CA ILE A 5 -21.76 -9.91 5.05
C ILE A 5 -22.31 -10.74 3.89
N PHE A 6 -23.25 -10.20 3.11
CA PHE A 6 -23.78 -10.89 1.93
C PHE A 6 -22.69 -11.23 0.92
N ILE A 7 -21.83 -10.26 0.57
CA ILE A 7 -20.74 -10.48 -0.39
C ILE A 7 -19.74 -11.52 0.14
N ARG A 8 -19.36 -11.44 1.42
CA ARG A 8 -18.47 -12.42 2.07
C ARG A 8 -19.06 -13.82 2.06
N THR A 9 -20.32 -13.96 2.47
CA THR A 9 -21.03 -15.25 2.49
C THR A 9 -21.12 -15.82 1.08
N LEU A 10 -21.48 -15.01 0.08
CA LEU A 10 -21.53 -15.46 -1.30
C LEU A 10 -20.15 -15.92 -1.80
N ALA A 11 -19.09 -15.15 -1.53
CA ALA A 11 -17.73 -15.52 -1.94
C ALA A 11 -17.25 -16.82 -1.27
N LEU A 12 -17.53 -16.99 0.02
CA LEU A 12 -17.22 -18.22 0.77
C LEU A 12 -18.01 -19.42 0.23
N LEU A 13 -19.29 -19.24 -0.08
CA LEU A 13 -20.12 -20.29 -0.67
C LEU A 13 -19.61 -20.69 -2.05
N ILE A 14 -19.25 -19.73 -2.91
CA ILE A 14 -18.66 -20.01 -4.23
C ILE A 14 -17.36 -20.79 -4.07
N ALA A 15 -16.45 -20.35 -3.19
CA ALA A 15 -15.19 -21.03 -2.95
C ALA A 15 -15.41 -22.47 -2.43
N ALA A 16 -16.27 -22.64 -1.43
CA ALA A 16 -16.56 -23.96 -0.86
C ALA A 16 -17.22 -24.90 -1.89
N LEU A 17 -18.24 -24.45 -2.60
CA LEU A 17 -18.98 -25.28 -3.56
C LEU A 17 -18.12 -25.64 -4.77
N ALA A 18 -17.33 -24.70 -5.31
CA ALA A 18 -16.43 -24.97 -6.41
C ALA A 18 -15.31 -25.96 -6.00
N SER A 19 -14.77 -25.83 -4.80
CA SER A 19 -13.75 -26.73 -4.27
C SER A 19 -14.27 -28.13 -3.97
N VAL A 20 -15.44 -28.24 -3.35
CA VAL A 20 -16.10 -29.53 -3.13
C VAL A 20 -16.46 -30.19 -4.46
N GLY A 21 -17.01 -29.42 -5.40
CA GLY A 21 -17.33 -29.89 -6.74
C GLY A 21 -16.08 -30.37 -7.50
N GLY A 22 -14.98 -29.60 -7.44
CA GLY A 22 -13.71 -29.98 -8.05
C GLY A 22 -13.08 -31.22 -7.41
N ALA A 23 -13.09 -31.33 -6.07
CA ALA A 23 -12.61 -32.52 -5.37
C ALA A 23 -13.45 -33.75 -5.66
N TRP A 24 -14.77 -33.59 -5.79
CA TRP A 24 -15.68 -34.67 -6.19
C TRP A 24 -15.42 -35.13 -7.63
N LEU A 25 -15.23 -34.19 -8.57
CA LEU A 25 -14.86 -34.51 -9.95
C LEU A 25 -13.51 -35.22 -10.02
N TYR A 26 -12.52 -34.75 -9.25
CA TYR A 26 -11.23 -35.41 -9.12
C TYR A 26 -11.40 -36.86 -8.65
N TYR A 27 -12.14 -37.08 -7.55
CA TYR A 27 -12.35 -38.41 -7.00
C TYR A 27 -13.07 -39.33 -7.98
N ARG A 28 -14.05 -38.81 -8.75
CA ARG A 28 -14.86 -39.59 -9.70
C ARG A 28 -14.12 -40.00 -10.97
N TYR A 29 -13.25 -39.14 -11.51
CA TYR A 29 -12.65 -39.34 -12.84
C TYR A 29 -11.16 -39.64 -12.83
N ILE A 30 -10.46 -39.31 -11.74
CA ILE A 30 -9.00 -39.46 -11.61
C ILE A 30 -8.65 -40.46 -10.48
N GLY A 31 -9.54 -40.63 -9.50
CA GLY A 31 -9.40 -41.66 -8.48
C GLY A 31 -9.33 -43.06 -9.09
N SER A 32 -8.64 -43.97 -8.40
CA SER A 32 -8.56 -45.37 -8.83
C SER A 32 -9.89 -46.10 -8.64
N ASP A 33 -10.14 -47.11 -9.48
CA ASP A 33 -11.37 -47.92 -9.41
C ASP A 33 -11.53 -48.66 -8.07
N THR A 34 -10.44 -48.85 -7.33
CA THR A 34 -10.44 -49.42 -5.97
C THR A 34 -10.28 -48.30 -4.94
N PRO A 35 -11.10 -48.26 -3.87
CA PRO A 35 -10.96 -47.21 -2.85
C PRO A 35 -9.64 -47.34 -2.09
N VAL A 36 -8.64 -46.56 -2.48
CA VAL A 36 -7.36 -46.44 -1.76
C VAL A 36 -7.39 -45.18 -0.89
N TRP A 37 -6.90 -45.29 0.35
CA TRP A 37 -6.81 -44.14 1.28
C TRP A 37 -6.06 -42.93 0.66
N LEU A 38 -5.14 -43.20 -0.26
CA LEU A 38 -4.35 -42.21 -0.97
C LEU A 38 -5.20 -41.31 -1.87
N ASP A 39 -6.29 -41.81 -2.46
CA ASP A 39 -7.17 -41.01 -3.30
C ASP A 39 -8.02 -40.06 -2.47
N SER A 40 -8.46 -40.50 -1.29
CA SER A 40 -9.09 -39.62 -0.30
C SER A 40 -8.13 -38.52 0.18
N ALA A 41 -6.86 -38.87 0.40
CA ALA A 41 -5.83 -37.90 0.79
C ALA A 41 -5.57 -36.86 -0.32
N ARG A 42 -5.45 -37.31 -1.58
CA ARG A 42 -5.28 -36.42 -2.75
C ARG A 42 -6.50 -35.52 -2.96
N ALA A 43 -7.72 -36.06 -2.85
CA ALA A 43 -8.94 -35.28 -2.96
C ALA A 43 -9.05 -34.22 -1.85
N ALA A 44 -8.66 -34.56 -0.62
CA ALA A 44 -8.60 -33.59 0.49
C ALA A 44 -7.57 -32.48 0.22
N LEU A 45 -6.37 -32.82 -0.25
CA LEU A 45 -5.36 -31.83 -0.64
C LEU A 45 -5.84 -30.95 -1.80
N PHE A 46 -6.52 -31.53 -2.80
CA PHE A 46 -7.13 -30.78 -3.88
C PHE A 46 -8.21 -29.83 -3.38
N LEU A 47 -9.08 -30.28 -2.46
CA LEU A 47 -10.10 -29.44 -1.85
C LEU A 47 -9.48 -28.23 -1.14
N VAL A 48 -8.45 -28.46 -0.33
CA VAL A 48 -7.78 -27.38 0.42
C VAL A 48 -7.08 -26.40 -0.52
N THR A 49 -6.33 -26.90 -1.50
CA THR A 49 -5.59 -26.03 -2.44
C THR A 49 -6.52 -25.28 -3.39
N SER A 50 -7.55 -25.94 -3.92
CA SER A 50 -8.56 -25.29 -4.77
C SER A 50 -9.35 -24.24 -3.99
N PHE A 51 -9.62 -24.44 -2.70
CA PHE A 51 -10.36 -23.46 -1.89
C PHE A 51 -9.62 -22.13 -1.85
N TRP A 52 -8.32 -22.14 -1.55
CA TRP A 52 -7.51 -20.93 -1.54
C TRP A 52 -7.40 -20.28 -2.93
N LEU A 53 -7.31 -21.10 -3.98
CA LEU A 53 -7.27 -20.61 -5.36
C LEU A 53 -8.59 -19.93 -5.76
N VAL A 54 -9.74 -20.58 -5.52
CA VAL A 54 -11.05 -20.04 -5.85
C VAL A 54 -11.38 -18.85 -4.96
N TRP A 55 -10.99 -18.86 -3.69
CA TRP A 55 -11.14 -17.72 -2.79
C TRP A 55 -10.42 -16.47 -3.33
N GLY A 56 -9.15 -16.62 -3.71
CA GLY A 56 -8.39 -15.56 -4.37
C GLY A 56 -9.04 -15.11 -5.69
N GLY A 57 -9.37 -16.07 -6.56
CA GLY A 57 -10.02 -15.79 -7.86
C GLY A 57 -11.35 -15.06 -7.73
N THR A 58 -12.19 -15.44 -6.76
CA THR A 58 -13.48 -14.80 -6.51
C THR A 58 -13.31 -13.33 -6.12
N THR A 59 -12.27 -13.00 -5.35
CA THR A 59 -11.94 -11.61 -5.02
C THR A 59 -11.64 -10.79 -6.29
N GLY A 60 -10.82 -11.33 -7.19
CA GLY A 60 -10.51 -10.67 -8.46
C GLY A 60 -11.75 -10.50 -9.35
N VAL A 61 -12.57 -11.54 -9.49
CA VAL A 61 -13.81 -11.51 -10.28
C VAL A 61 -14.80 -10.49 -9.72
N LEU A 62 -15.02 -10.48 -8.40
CA LEU A 62 -15.88 -9.49 -7.74
C LEU A 62 -15.44 -8.06 -8.05
N GLY A 63 -14.13 -7.78 -8.05
CA GLY A 63 -13.61 -6.48 -8.41
C GLY A 63 -13.69 -6.13 -9.89
N ALA A 64 -13.63 -7.14 -10.78
CA ALA A 64 -13.78 -6.98 -12.23
C ALA A 64 -15.21 -6.66 -12.65
N VAL A 65 -16.20 -7.32 -12.04
CA VAL A 65 -17.62 -7.06 -12.34
C VAL A 65 -18.18 -5.83 -11.61
N SER A 66 -17.43 -5.30 -10.64
CA SER A 66 -17.83 -4.12 -9.89
C SER A 66 -17.44 -2.83 -10.61
N PRO A 67 -18.30 -1.80 -10.60
CA PRO A 67 -18.01 -0.54 -11.27
C PRO A 67 -16.73 0.09 -10.72
N SER A 68 -15.89 0.56 -11.63
CA SER A 68 -14.71 1.34 -11.26
C SER A 68 -15.14 2.65 -10.61
N ARG A 69 -14.57 2.99 -9.45
CA ARG A 69 -14.71 4.34 -8.89
C ARG A 69 -13.72 5.22 -9.63
N THR A 70 -14.20 5.99 -10.58
CA THR A 70 -13.39 6.99 -11.26
C THR A 70 -12.90 8.01 -10.25
N SER A 71 -11.59 8.13 -10.08
CA SER A 71 -11.02 9.29 -9.40
C SER A 71 -11.33 10.53 -10.23
N PRO A 72 -11.80 11.63 -9.62
CA PRO A 72 -11.97 12.88 -10.35
C PRO A 72 -10.63 13.27 -11.00
N THR A 73 -10.65 13.77 -12.23
CA THR A 73 -9.44 14.19 -12.97
C THR A 73 -9.20 15.70 -12.91
N GLY A 74 -10.06 16.44 -12.19
CA GLY A 74 -9.94 17.88 -12.03
C GLY A 74 -8.97 18.32 -10.93
N PRO A 75 -8.74 19.64 -10.78
CA PRO A 75 -7.86 20.21 -9.76
C PRO A 75 -8.16 19.67 -8.36
N VAL A 76 -7.11 19.50 -7.56
CA VAL A 76 -7.26 19.06 -6.18
C VAL A 76 -7.55 20.26 -5.28
N ALA A 77 -8.66 20.20 -4.54
CA ALA A 77 -8.95 21.21 -3.52
C ALA A 77 -7.92 21.12 -2.39
N ALA A 78 -7.60 22.26 -1.76
CA ALA A 78 -6.71 22.26 -0.61
C ALA A 78 -7.34 21.50 0.58
N PRO A 79 -6.65 20.48 1.14
CA PRO A 79 -7.10 19.82 2.36
C PRO A 79 -7.18 20.79 3.55
N LYS A 80 -8.03 20.45 4.51
CA LYS A 80 -8.15 21.19 5.79
C LYS A 80 -7.05 20.77 6.75
N GLY A 81 -6.89 19.46 6.95
CA GLY A 81 -5.89 18.91 7.87
C GLY A 81 -4.46 19.07 7.37
N LEU A 82 -3.53 19.23 8.31
CA LEU A 82 -2.09 19.23 8.06
C LEU A 82 -1.57 17.78 8.05
N THR A 83 -0.84 17.42 6.99
CA THR A 83 -0.34 16.04 6.82
C THR A 83 1.19 15.98 6.93
N ALA A 84 1.70 15.08 7.76
CA ALA A 84 3.11 14.71 7.78
C ALA A 84 3.38 13.54 6.82
N ILE A 85 4.25 13.73 5.84
CA ILE A 85 4.76 12.70 4.95
C ILE A 85 6.05 12.15 5.56
N LEU A 86 5.96 10.98 6.18
CA LEU A 86 7.07 10.33 6.86
C LEU A 86 7.84 9.44 5.88
N VAL A 87 9.15 9.66 5.79
CA VAL A 87 10.05 8.87 4.94
C VAL A 87 11.18 8.29 5.80
N PRO A 88 10.98 7.09 6.38
CA PRO A 88 12.04 6.39 7.11
C PRO A 88 13.13 5.87 6.16
N ILE A 89 14.40 6.07 6.54
CA ILE A 89 15.59 5.65 5.76
C ILE A 89 16.60 4.89 6.64
N TYR A 90 17.27 3.88 6.10
CA TYR A 90 18.25 2.99 6.75
C TYR A 90 19.43 2.62 5.81
N ASN A 91 20.18 3.62 5.36
CA ASN A 91 21.32 3.53 4.43
C ASN A 91 20.97 3.39 2.93
N GLU A 92 19.81 3.85 2.50
CA GLU A 92 19.51 3.97 1.07
C GLU A 92 20.40 5.01 0.39
N ASP A 93 20.50 4.94 -0.94
CA ASP A 93 21.18 5.95 -1.74
C ASP A 93 20.50 7.33 -1.54
N PRO A 94 21.17 8.31 -0.90
CA PRO A 94 20.56 9.59 -0.61
C PRO A 94 20.20 10.36 -1.89
N ALA A 95 20.95 10.17 -2.99
CA ALA A 95 20.65 10.82 -4.25
C ALA A 95 19.27 10.41 -4.78
N SER A 96 19.00 9.11 -4.84
CA SER A 96 17.70 8.57 -5.27
C SER A 96 16.56 9.01 -4.34
N THR A 97 16.72 8.85 -3.02
CA THR A 97 15.64 9.11 -2.04
C THR A 97 15.28 10.59 -1.99
N PHE A 98 16.28 11.48 -1.84
CA PHE A 98 16.03 12.92 -1.74
C PHE A 98 15.51 13.50 -3.07
N SER A 99 15.94 12.95 -4.21
CA SER A 99 15.37 13.32 -5.52
C SER A 99 13.89 12.97 -5.65
N ARG A 100 13.43 11.85 -5.07
CA ARG A 100 11.99 11.50 -5.05
C ARG A 100 11.21 12.48 -4.18
N ILE A 101 11.75 12.84 -3.02
CA ILE A 101 11.13 13.83 -2.14
C ILE A 101 11.03 15.18 -2.86
N ALA A 102 12.09 15.64 -3.53
CA ALA A 102 12.05 16.85 -4.34
C ALA A 102 10.99 16.77 -5.46
N ALA A 103 10.85 15.62 -6.12
CA ALA A 103 9.82 15.42 -7.14
C ALA A 103 8.40 15.47 -6.56
N MET A 104 8.16 14.84 -5.41
CA MET A 104 6.87 14.88 -4.71
C MET A 104 6.55 16.30 -4.23
N ASN A 105 7.54 17.02 -3.67
CA ASN A 105 7.39 18.42 -3.29
C ASN A 105 6.96 19.29 -4.48
N ARG A 106 7.65 19.19 -5.62
CA ARG A 106 7.29 19.90 -6.85
C ARG A 106 5.89 19.54 -7.35
N SER A 107 5.51 18.27 -7.25
CA SER A 107 4.15 17.83 -7.62
C SER A 107 3.07 18.43 -6.72
N LEU A 108 3.31 18.53 -5.41
CA LEU A 108 2.39 19.20 -4.47
C LEU A 108 2.28 20.71 -4.73
N ILE A 109 3.38 21.35 -5.13
CA ILE A 109 3.41 22.77 -5.52
C ILE A 109 2.63 22.99 -6.81
N ALA A 110 2.79 22.11 -7.80
CA ALA A 110 2.05 22.18 -9.06
C ALA A 110 0.53 22.08 -8.86
N GLU A 111 0.09 21.32 -7.84
CA GLU A 111 -1.33 21.24 -7.43
C GLU A 111 -1.78 22.45 -6.58
N GLY A 112 -0.87 23.32 -6.14
CA GLY A 112 -1.20 24.48 -5.30
C GLY A 112 -1.59 24.14 -3.86
N ILE A 113 -1.30 22.92 -3.40
CA ILE A 113 -1.70 22.42 -2.07
C ILE A 113 -0.52 22.22 -1.11
N ALA A 114 0.69 22.56 -1.56
CA ALA A 114 1.93 22.31 -0.85
C ALA A 114 1.82 22.61 0.65
N GLU A 115 1.45 23.82 1.05
CA GLU A 115 1.37 24.29 2.44
C GLU A 115 0.68 23.37 3.46
N ARG A 116 -0.14 22.41 3.01
CA ARG A 116 -0.81 21.41 3.86
C ARG A 116 0.01 20.14 4.11
N PHE A 117 1.22 20.04 3.59
CA PHE A 117 2.03 18.82 3.61
C PHE A 117 3.47 19.10 4.03
N HIS A 118 3.94 18.47 5.10
CA HIS A 118 5.35 18.55 5.50
C HIS A 118 6.04 17.21 5.32
N PHE A 119 7.27 17.18 4.84
CA PHE A 119 8.09 15.97 4.78
C PHE A 119 8.93 15.83 6.03
N ALA A 120 8.94 14.65 6.63
CA ALA A 120 9.84 14.29 7.71
C ALA A 120 10.69 13.08 7.28
N ILE A 121 11.97 13.34 7.00
CA ILE A 121 12.96 12.33 6.65
C ILE A 121 13.56 11.79 7.94
N LEU A 122 13.29 10.50 8.21
CA LEU A 122 13.60 9.87 9.49
C LEU A 122 14.72 8.84 9.29
N SER A 123 15.96 9.26 9.55
CA SER A 123 17.15 8.43 9.33
C SER A 123 17.51 7.57 10.54
N ASP A 124 17.63 6.28 10.28
CA ASP A 124 18.30 5.28 11.12
C ASP A 124 19.64 4.84 10.50
N SER A 125 20.19 5.59 9.54
CA SER A 125 21.41 5.19 8.84
C SER A 125 22.60 5.04 9.79
N THR A 126 23.23 3.87 9.73
CA THR A 126 24.37 3.49 10.58
C THR A 126 25.71 3.75 9.90
N SER A 127 25.75 3.77 8.57
CA SER A 127 26.94 4.14 7.81
C SER A 127 27.22 5.63 7.95
N LEU A 128 28.42 5.98 8.41
CA LEU A 128 28.85 7.37 8.55
C LEU A 128 28.98 8.07 7.19
N GLU A 129 29.42 7.34 6.17
CA GLU A 129 29.50 7.84 4.79
C GLU A 129 28.12 8.20 4.25
N VAL A 130 27.15 7.29 4.41
CA VAL A 130 25.77 7.54 3.96
C VAL A 130 25.15 8.69 4.77
N ALA A 131 25.35 8.73 6.08
CA ALA A 131 24.82 9.81 6.93
C ALA A 131 25.42 11.19 6.58
N ALA A 132 26.70 11.26 6.20
CA ALA A 132 27.32 12.48 5.71
C ALA A 132 26.71 12.91 4.36
N GLN A 133 26.47 11.95 3.48
CA GLN A 133 25.85 12.19 2.19
C GLN A 133 24.37 12.63 2.33
N GLU A 134 23.62 12.05 3.28
CA GLU A 134 22.27 12.49 3.64
C GLU A 134 22.24 13.97 4.04
N ALA A 135 23.18 14.42 4.86
CA ALA A 135 23.27 15.83 5.27
C ALA A 135 23.50 16.75 4.06
N LEU A 136 24.41 16.38 3.15
CA LEU A 136 24.67 17.15 1.93
C LEU A 136 23.45 17.20 1.00
N TRP A 137 22.75 16.08 0.81
CA TRP A 137 21.52 16.05 0.00
C TRP A 137 20.38 16.81 0.66
N PHE A 138 20.30 16.81 2.00
CA PHE A 138 19.34 17.61 2.72
C PHE A 138 19.54 19.12 2.49
N GLU A 139 20.79 19.60 2.54
CA GLU A 139 21.10 21.01 2.24
C GLU A 139 20.69 21.41 0.83
N GLN A 140 20.81 20.49 -0.15
CA GLN A 140 20.33 20.72 -1.51
C GLN A 140 18.80 20.72 -1.57
N LEU A 141 18.16 19.75 -0.92
CA LEU A 141 16.70 19.61 -0.91
C LEU A 141 16.01 20.82 -0.28
N ILE A 142 16.58 21.43 0.77
CA ILE A 142 16.01 22.64 1.40
C ILE A 142 16.02 23.86 0.46
N ARG A 143 16.89 23.89 -0.54
CA ARG A 143 16.92 24.96 -1.56
C ARG A 143 15.84 24.79 -2.63
N GLU A 144 15.13 23.66 -2.67
CA GLU A 144 13.99 23.50 -3.56
C GLU A 144 12.87 24.50 -3.19
N PRO A 145 12.04 24.93 -4.17
CA PRO A 145 10.94 25.83 -3.90
C PRO A 145 10.03 25.33 -2.76
N MET A 146 9.71 26.23 -1.83
CA MET A 146 8.88 25.94 -0.65
C MET A 146 9.36 24.77 0.22
N ALA A 147 10.61 24.29 0.10
CA ALA A 147 11.08 23.20 0.94
C ALA A 147 11.46 23.68 2.35
N GLU A 148 12.06 24.87 2.45
CA GLU A 148 12.36 25.52 3.72
C GLU A 148 11.09 25.68 4.58
N GLY A 149 11.16 25.27 5.84
CA GLY A 149 10.03 25.28 6.78
C GLY A 149 9.02 24.15 6.59
N ARG A 150 9.16 23.30 5.56
CA ARG A 150 8.22 22.19 5.27
C ARG A 150 8.89 20.83 5.11
N VAL A 151 10.20 20.79 4.90
CA VAL A 151 10.98 19.55 4.82
C VAL A 151 11.93 19.49 6.00
N PHE A 152 11.87 18.39 6.75
CA PHE A 152 12.66 18.18 7.96
C PHE A 152 13.49 16.91 7.81
N TYR A 153 14.70 16.92 8.37
CA TYR A 153 15.58 15.76 8.43
C TYR A 153 16.05 15.54 9.86
N ARG A 154 16.05 14.27 10.27
CA ARG A 154 16.56 13.84 11.58
C ARG A 154 17.21 12.48 11.45
N ARG A 155 18.41 12.35 11.98
CA ARG A 155 19.08 11.06 12.22
C ARG A 155 19.07 10.72 13.70
N ARG A 156 18.70 9.49 14.06
CA ARG A 156 18.76 9.02 15.45
C ARG A 156 20.17 8.54 15.80
N GLU A 157 20.60 8.81 17.04
CA GLU A 157 21.84 8.25 17.58
C GLU A 157 21.69 6.76 17.96
N ARG A 158 20.50 6.38 18.43
CA ARG A 158 20.18 5.02 18.86
C ARG A 158 18.92 4.50 18.19
N ASN A 159 19.07 3.50 17.33
CA ASN A 159 18.00 2.96 16.49
C ASN A 159 17.18 1.89 17.20
N ILE A 160 16.43 2.27 18.24
CA ILE A 160 15.51 1.36 18.93
C ILE A 160 14.26 1.15 18.06
N GLY A 161 13.84 -0.11 17.91
CA GLY A 161 12.59 -0.45 17.21
C GLY A 161 12.62 -0.36 15.68
N LYS A 162 13.79 -0.13 15.06
CA LYS A 162 13.97 0.03 13.59
C LYS A 162 12.98 1.06 13.03
N LYS A 163 12.43 0.82 11.82
CA LYS A 163 11.40 1.65 11.15
C LYS A 163 10.22 1.99 12.06
N ALA A 164 9.65 1.01 12.76
CA ALA A 164 8.50 1.22 13.64
C ALA A 164 8.85 2.16 14.80
N GLY A 165 9.99 1.92 15.47
CA GLY A 165 10.45 2.79 16.56
C GLY A 165 10.85 4.20 16.09
N ASN A 166 11.29 4.35 14.84
CA ASN A 166 11.60 5.68 14.28
C ASN A 166 10.33 6.50 14.05
N ILE A 167 9.28 5.86 13.52
CA ILE A 167 7.95 6.45 13.37
C ILE A 167 7.35 6.76 14.74
N GLU A 168 7.42 5.83 15.70
CA GLU A 168 6.96 6.05 17.08
C GLU A 168 7.64 7.25 17.75
N ASP A 169 8.96 7.38 17.60
CA ASP A 169 9.70 8.54 18.12
C ASP A 169 9.30 9.86 17.44
N PHE A 170 8.94 9.84 16.15
CA PHE A 170 8.38 11.02 15.49
C PHE A 170 6.99 11.37 16.03
N ILE A 171 6.09 10.39 16.11
CA ILE A 171 4.71 10.61 16.56
C ILE A 171 4.68 11.12 18.00
N SER A 172 5.51 10.55 18.88
CA SER A 172 5.58 10.96 20.29
C SER A 172 6.12 12.38 20.51
N ARG A 173 7.01 12.88 19.63
CA ARG A 173 7.62 14.21 19.78
C ARG A 173 6.89 15.30 19.00
N SER A 174 6.38 14.96 17.82
CA SER A 174 5.92 15.93 16.82
C SER A 174 4.54 15.59 16.24
N GLY A 175 4.00 14.40 16.52
CA GLY A 175 2.76 13.92 15.90
C GLY A 175 1.55 14.82 16.18
N ALA A 176 1.49 15.44 17.37
CA ALA A 176 0.38 16.34 17.75
C ALA A 176 0.28 17.62 16.91
N ALA A 177 1.29 17.94 16.09
CA ALA A 177 1.25 19.07 15.17
C ALA A 177 0.51 18.76 13.86
N TYR A 178 0.12 17.50 13.61
CA TYR A 178 -0.44 17.04 12.35
C TYR A 178 -1.75 16.29 12.58
N ASP A 179 -2.70 16.48 11.67
CA ASP A 179 -3.97 15.76 11.66
C ASP A 179 -3.80 14.36 11.05
N TYR A 180 -2.95 14.25 10.02
CA TYR A 180 -2.73 13.01 9.26
C TYR A 180 -1.25 12.68 9.10
N ALA A 181 -0.95 11.39 8.94
CA ALA A 181 0.37 10.91 8.55
C ALA A 181 0.30 10.02 7.32
N LEU A 182 1.15 10.29 6.32
CA LEU A 182 1.39 9.43 5.17
C LEU A 182 2.78 8.80 5.31
N ILE A 183 2.84 7.48 5.45
CA ILE A 183 4.11 6.75 5.62
C ILE A 183 4.53 6.17 4.26
N LEU A 184 5.69 6.59 3.77
CA LEU A 184 6.28 6.15 2.51
C LEU A 184 7.60 5.42 2.76
N ASP A 185 7.91 4.42 1.94
CA ASP A 185 9.28 3.88 1.89
C ASP A 185 10.22 4.84 1.17
N ALA A 186 11.52 4.69 1.42
CA ALA A 186 12.57 5.50 0.80
C ALA A 186 12.57 5.44 -0.75
N ASP A 187 12.09 4.33 -1.31
CA ASP A 187 12.00 4.11 -2.76
C ASP A 187 10.63 4.47 -3.37
N SER A 188 9.66 4.85 -2.53
CA SER A 188 8.31 5.22 -2.94
C SER A 188 8.27 6.58 -3.63
N LEU A 189 7.37 6.70 -4.61
CA LEU A 189 7.05 7.94 -5.30
C LEU A 189 5.54 8.04 -5.45
N MET A 190 4.96 9.19 -5.13
CA MET A 190 3.52 9.42 -5.24
C MET A 190 3.23 10.80 -5.81
N GLU A 191 2.28 10.89 -6.73
CA GLU A 191 1.86 12.18 -7.28
C GLU A 191 1.18 13.04 -6.20
N GLY A 192 1.45 14.35 -6.22
CA GLY A 192 0.84 15.32 -5.32
C GLY A 192 -0.69 15.30 -5.40
N ALA A 193 -1.24 15.09 -6.59
CA ALA A 193 -2.69 14.95 -6.78
C ALA A 193 -3.26 13.74 -6.01
N THR A 194 -2.53 12.62 -5.98
CA THR A 194 -2.93 11.42 -5.24
C THR A 194 -2.85 11.67 -3.73
N ILE A 195 -1.75 12.24 -3.26
CA ILE A 195 -1.55 12.62 -1.84
C ILE A 195 -2.69 13.56 -1.38
N GLY A 196 -2.98 14.61 -2.16
CA GLY A 196 -4.04 15.56 -1.84
C GLY A 196 -5.44 14.93 -1.81
N ARG A 197 -5.76 14.04 -2.76
CA ARG A 197 -7.04 13.30 -2.75
C ARG A 197 -7.14 12.28 -1.62
N MET A 198 -6.03 11.79 -1.08
CA MET A 198 -6.03 10.96 0.13
C MET A 198 -6.38 11.82 1.35
N ALA A 199 -5.71 12.96 1.54
CA ALA A 199 -6.00 13.89 2.63
C ALA A 199 -7.46 14.38 2.59
N LEU A 200 -7.99 14.76 1.42
CA LEU A 200 -9.39 15.15 1.26
C LEU A 200 -10.39 14.05 1.64
N ARG A 201 -10.03 12.77 1.49
CA ARG A 201 -10.87 11.66 1.93
C ARG A 201 -10.86 11.51 3.44
N MET A 202 -9.72 11.76 4.07
CA MET A 202 -9.60 11.81 5.53
C MET A 202 -10.40 12.99 6.11
N ASP A 203 -10.33 14.17 5.48
CA ASP A 203 -11.11 15.36 5.88
C ASP A 203 -12.63 15.13 5.79
N ALA A 204 -13.08 14.26 4.88
CA ALA A 204 -14.49 14.04 4.58
C ALA A 204 -15.15 12.96 5.46
N ASP A 205 -14.37 12.18 6.21
CA ASP A 205 -14.86 11.05 7.01
C ASP A 205 -14.10 11.00 8.34
N GLU A 206 -14.69 11.55 9.40
CA GLU A 206 -14.10 11.57 10.75
C GLU A 206 -13.89 10.17 11.34
N GLU A 207 -14.55 9.15 10.81
CA GLU A 207 -14.39 7.76 11.25
C GLU A 207 -13.30 7.02 10.47
N LEU A 208 -12.69 7.64 9.46
CA LEU A 208 -11.63 7.05 8.64
C LEU A 208 -10.27 7.16 9.34
N GLY A 209 -9.89 6.10 10.08
CA GLY A 209 -8.59 6.02 10.74
C GLY A 209 -7.43 5.53 9.86
N LEU A 210 -7.71 4.82 8.76
CA LEU A 210 -6.70 4.23 7.89
C LEU A 210 -7.15 4.25 6.43
N LEU A 211 -6.33 4.82 5.56
CA LEU A 211 -6.51 4.83 4.12
C LEU A 211 -5.28 4.26 3.43
N GLN A 212 -5.47 3.17 2.68
CA GLN A 212 -4.40 2.51 1.93
C GLN A 212 -4.65 2.60 0.42
N THR A 213 -3.56 2.76 -0.32
CA THR A 213 -3.55 2.67 -1.78
C THR A 213 -2.85 1.39 -2.22
N VAL A 214 -2.97 1.06 -3.51
CA VAL A 214 -2.31 -0.10 -4.10
C VAL A 214 -0.98 0.37 -4.69
N PRO A 215 0.18 -0.11 -4.21
CA PRO A 215 1.46 0.27 -4.78
C PRO A 215 1.63 -0.34 -6.18
N GLU A 216 2.29 0.41 -7.06
CA GLU A 216 2.69 -0.06 -8.38
C GLU A 216 4.22 -0.09 -8.49
N VAL A 217 4.74 -1.19 -9.01
CA VAL A 217 6.19 -1.33 -9.26
C VAL A 217 6.52 -0.62 -10.56
N ILE A 218 7.36 0.41 -10.49
CA ILE A 218 7.85 1.14 -11.65
C ILE A 218 9.34 0.85 -11.91
N ARG A 219 9.77 1.01 -13.17
CA ARG A 219 11.19 0.93 -13.57
C ARG A 219 11.91 -0.38 -13.22
N ALA A 220 11.19 -1.50 -13.15
CA ALA A 220 11.81 -2.82 -13.00
C ALA A 220 12.75 -3.14 -14.19
N GLN A 221 13.98 -3.56 -13.88
CA GLN A 221 15.03 -3.77 -14.90
C GLN A 221 15.08 -5.20 -15.42
N THR A 222 14.75 -6.19 -14.58
CA THR A 222 14.80 -7.61 -14.96
C THR A 222 13.55 -8.02 -15.72
N ILE A 223 13.65 -9.05 -16.58
CA ILE A 223 12.50 -9.62 -17.30
C ILE A 223 11.41 -10.04 -16.31
N PHE A 224 11.82 -10.76 -15.25
CA PHE A 224 10.91 -11.17 -14.19
C PHE A 224 10.25 -9.97 -13.50
N GLY A 225 11.01 -8.94 -13.13
CA GLY A 225 10.47 -7.74 -12.51
C GLY A 225 9.50 -6.98 -13.41
N ARG A 226 9.75 -6.92 -14.73
CA ARG A 226 8.84 -6.31 -15.70
C ARG A 226 7.55 -7.10 -15.85
N LEU A 227 7.62 -8.43 -15.88
CA LEU A 227 6.43 -9.29 -15.90
C LEU A 227 5.60 -9.11 -14.62
N MET A 228 6.26 -9.07 -13.46
CA MET A 228 5.59 -8.82 -12.18
C MET A 228 4.96 -7.43 -12.10
N SER A 229 5.66 -6.40 -12.58
CA SER A 229 5.15 -5.02 -12.68
C SER A 229 3.93 -4.92 -13.60
N PHE A 230 3.95 -5.56 -14.77
CA PHE A 230 2.78 -5.62 -15.66
C PHE A 230 1.61 -6.35 -15.00
N SER A 231 1.88 -7.51 -14.40
CA SER A 231 0.87 -8.32 -13.73
C SER A 231 0.21 -7.56 -12.58
N SER A 232 1.00 -6.88 -11.74
CA SER A 232 0.48 -6.10 -10.61
C SER A 232 -0.29 -4.87 -11.08
N ALA A 233 0.23 -4.10 -12.03
CA ALA A 233 -0.49 -2.94 -12.58
C ALA A 233 -1.84 -3.33 -13.21
N TYR A 234 -1.89 -4.47 -13.89
CA TYR A 234 -3.11 -4.96 -14.53
C TYR A 234 -4.11 -5.57 -13.53
N LEU A 235 -3.66 -6.46 -12.63
CA LEU A 235 -4.54 -7.26 -11.78
C LEU A 235 -4.91 -6.55 -10.47
N SER A 236 -3.98 -5.81 -9.85
CA SER A 236 -4.16 -5.27 -8.50
C SER A 236 -5.37 -4.34 -8.35
N PRO A 237 -5.75 -3.47 -9.32
CA PRO A 237 -6.97 -2.67 -9.21
C PRO A 237 -8.24 -3.51 -9.04
N TYR A 238 -8.31 -4.67 -9.69
CA TYR A 238 -9.44 -5.60 -9.57
C TYR A 238 -9.43 -6.27 -8.20
N PHE A 239 -8.29 -6.82 -7.78
CA PHE A 239 -8.15 -7.44 -6.47
C PHE A 239 -8.46 -6.45 -5.34
N ALA A 240 -7.93 -5.23 -5.39
CA ALA A 240 -8.17 -4.21 -4.38
C ALA A 240 -9.65 -3.79 -4.31
N ARG A 241 -10.32 -3.64 -5.47
CA ARG A 241 -11.78 -3.40 -5.48
C ARG A 241 -12.55 -4.55 -4.84
N GLY A 242 -12.24 -5.79 -5.21
CA GLY A 242 -12.86 -6.97 -4.62
C GLY A 242 -12.67 -7.04 -3.10
N GLN A 243 -11.44 -6.82 -2.64
CA GLN A 243 -11.14 -6.77 -1.21
C GLN A 243 -11.88 -5.63 -0.51
N SER A 244 -11.95 -4.44 -1.10
CA SER A 244 -12.68 -3.30 -0.52
C SER A 244 -14.18 -3.60 -0.33
N LEU A 245 -14.78 -4.39 -1.23
CA LEU A 245 -16.19 -4.77 -1.14
C LEU A 245 -16.45 -5.79 -0.03
N MET A 246 -15.50 -6.70 0.18
CA MET A 246 -15.57 -7.68 1.25
C MET A 246 -15.28 -7.03 2.61
N GLN A 247 -14.18 -6.30 2.76
CA GLN A 247 -13.69 -5.86 4.06
C GLN A 247 -14.35 -4.56 4.54
N ARG A 248 -14.53 -3.57 3.65
CA ARG A 248 -14.99 -2.22 4.00
C ARG A 248 -14.29 -1.66 5.24
N ARG A 249 -15.04 -1.45 6.33
CA ARG A 249 -14.58 -0.83 7.58
C ARG A 249 -13.72 -1.77 8.45
N GLU A 250 -13.61 -3.03 8.06
CA GLU A 250 -12.86 -4.07 8.78
C GLU A 250 -11.62 -4.51 7.97
N GLY A 251 -11.09 -3.60 7.14
CA GLY A 251 -9.87 -3.83 6.37
C GLY A 251 -8.65 -3.96 7.30
N PRO A 252 -7.83 -5.02 7.16
CA PRO A 252 -6.57 -5.09 7.89
C PRO A 252 -5.57 -4.07 7.34
N TYR A 253 -4.66 -3.59 8.18
CA TYR A 253 -3.45 -2.93 7.71
C TYR A 253 -2.49 -3.97 7.13
N TRP A 254 -2.22 -3.90 5.82
CA TRP A 254 -1.31 -4.87 5.18
C TRP A 254 0.14 -4.43 5.14
N GLY A 255 0.45 -3.21 5.59
CA GLY A 255 1.78 -2.65 5.43
C GLY A 255 2.10 -2.34 3.98
N HIS A 256 3.39 -2.46 3.67
CA HIS A 256 3.97 -2.34 2.33
C HIS A 256 4.35 -3.72 1.81
#